data_AF-A0A933WCC1-F1
#
_entry.id   AF-A0A933WCC1-F1
#
_cell.length_a   1.000
_cell.length_b   1.000
_cell.length_c   1.000
_cell.angle_alpha   90.00
_cell.angle_beta   90.00
_cell.angle_gamma   90.00
#
_symmetry.space_group_name_H-M   'P 1'
#
loop_
_entity.id
_entity.type
_entity.pdbx_description
1 polymer ?
#
loop_
_entity_poly.entity_id
_entity_poly.type
_entity_poly.pdbx_seq_one_letter_code
_entity_poly.pdbx_strand_id
1 'polypeptide(L)'
;MADEKKAEKPKIKCPGTRTMLDAPPEEVKCRKCGYETEIFADEPKVECPKCGADIFRHADEPKPPSCVEWCQFAEKCLGDVFDLSKIKKIGGQEREKGKEYLDNILKKMEECKKTDK
;
A
#
# COMPACT_ATOMS: atom_id res chain seq x y z
N MET A 1 4.15 -49.81 18.07
CA MET A 1 2.88 -49.59 17.37
C MET A 1 2.80 -48.10 17.11
N ALA A 2 2.85 -47.73 15.83
CA ALA A 2 2.84 -46.35 15.37
C ALA A 2 1.49 -45.69 15.64
N ASP A 3 1.50 -44.44 16.07
CA ASP A 3 0.42 -43.49 15.76
C ASP A 3 0.96 -42.06 15.94
N GLU A 4 1.93 -41.70 15.10
CA GLU A 4 2.29 -40.29 14.88
C GLU A 4 1.10 -39.62 14.20
N LYS A 5 0.18 -39.08 14.98
CA LYS A 5 -0.90 -38.21 14.48
C LYS A 5 -0.29 -36.92 13.94
N LYS A 6 0.14 -36.97 12.69
CA LYS A 6 0.53 -35.80 11.89
C LYS A 6 -0.68 -34.89 11.76
N ALA A 7 -0.74 -33.86 12.61
CA ALA A 7 -1.75 -32.81 12.53
C ALA A 7 -1.70 -32.18 11.13
N GLU A 8 -2.66 -32.51 10.28
CA GLU A 8 -2.84 -31.85 8.99
C GLU A 8 -3.22 -30.39 9.26
N LYS A 9 -2.28 -29.48 8.97
CA LYS A 9 -2.52 -28.04 8.99
C LYS A 9 -3.67 -27.72 8.03
N PRO A 10 -4.75 -27.05 8.47
CA PRO A 10 -5.82 -26.66 7.58
C PRO A 10 -5.23 -25.75 6.49
N LYS A 11 -5.51 -26.07 5.21
CA LYS A 11 -5.07 -25.30 4.04
C LYS A 11 -5.87 -23.99 3.92
N ILE A 12 -5.77 -23.13 4.93
CA ILE A 12 -6.32 -21.77 4.89
C ILE A 12 -5.41 -20.97 3.97
N LYS A 13 -5.89 -20.66 2.77
CA LYS A 13 -5.17 -19.81 1.81
C LYS A 13 -5.40 -18.35 2.18
N CYS A 14 -4.32 -17.59 2.37
CA CYS A 14 -4.41 -16.15 2.62
C CYS A 14 -5.08 -15.47 1.40
N PRO A 15 -6.19 -14.75 1.59
CA PRO A 15 -6.87 -14.07 0.49
C PRO A 15 -5.95 -13.06 -0.21
N GLY A 16 -5.09 -12.36 0.54
CA GLY A 16 -4.13 -11.40 -0.02
C GLY A 16 -3.04 -12.05 -0.88
N THR A 17 -2.53 -13.21 -0.47
CA THR A 17 -1.48 -13.93 -1.23
C THR A 17 -1.98 -14.38 -2.59
N ARG A 18 -3.23 -14.81 -2.70
CA ARG A 18 -3.81 -15.18 -4.00
C ARG A 18 -3.88 -13.98 -4.95
N THR A 19 -4.36 -12.83 -4.46
CA THR A 19 -4.44 -11.61 -5.26
C THR A 19 -3.08 -11.16 -5.76
N MET A 20 -2.01 -11.29 -4.97
CA MET A 20 -0.65 -10.94 -5.39
C MET A 20 -0.09 -11.90 -6.45
N LEU A 21 -0.27 -13.22 -6.26
CA LEU A 21 0.30 -14.23 -7.15
C LEU A 21 -0.40 -14.29 -8.51
N ASP A 22 -1.70 -14.01 -8.56
CA ASP A 22 -2.50 -14.03 -9.78
C ASP A 22 -2.59 -12.66 -10.47
N ALA A 23 -1.97 -11.60 -9.92
CA ALA A 23 -2.07 -10.25 -10.46
C ALA A 23 -1.26 -10.09 -11.77
N PRO A 24 -1.87 -9.62 -12.86
CA PRO A 24 -1.15 -9.31 -14.09
C PRO A 24 -0.25 -8.07 -13.89
N PRO A 25 0.79 -7.90 -14.73
CA PRO A 25 1.51 -6.64 -14.81
C PRO A 25 0.56 -5.49 -15.17
N GLU A 26 0.80 -4.32 -14.59
CA GLU A 26 0.04 -3.10 -14.86
C GLU A 26 0.87 -2.12 -15.68
N GLU A 27 0.24 -1.37 -16.58
CA GLU A 27 0.90 -0.30 -17.35
C GLU A 27 0.93 0.99 -16.52
N VAL A 28 2.13 1.56 -16.34
CA VAL A 28 2.34 2.81 -15.60
C VAL A 28 3.06 3.85 -16.43
N LYS A 29 2.65 5.11 -16.27
CA LYS A 29 3.21 6.25 -16.99
C LYS A 29 4.18 7.05 -16.12
N CYS A 30 5.37 7.29 -16.64
CA CYS A 30 6.36 8.14 -16.00
C CYS A 30 5.89 9.59 -15.97
N ARG A 31 5.72 10.18 -14.79
CA ARG A 31 5.32 11.59 -14.64
C ARG A 31 6.40 12.60 -15.06
N LYS A 32 7.66 12.17 -15.11
CA LYS A 32 8.79 13.03 -15.48
C LYS A 32 8.96 13.18 -16.98
N CYS A 33 8.81 12.08 -17.74
CA CYS A 33 9.10 12.07 -19.18
C CYS A 33 7.98 11.51 -20.07
N GLY A 34 6.88 11.04 -19.47
CA GLY A 34 5.71 10.50 -20.16
C GLY A 34 5.86 9.09 -20.73
N TYR A 35 7.00 8.42 -20.52
CA TYR A 35 7.22 7.06 -21.01
C TYR A 35 6.33 6.05 -20.28
N GLU A 36 5.74 5.12 -21.03
CA GLU A 36 4.89 4.05 -20.52
C GLU A 36 5.72 2.79 -20.34
N THR A 37 5.65 2.20 -19.16
CA THR A 37 6.36 0.97 -18.81
C THR A 37 5.46 0.10 -17.97
N GLU A 38 5.77 -1.19 -17.87
CA GLU A 38 5.01 -2.13 -17.04
C GLU A 38 5.59 -2.20 -15.63
N ILE A 39 4.74 -2.51 -14.66
CA ILE A 39 5.11 -2.83 -13.27
C ILE A 39 4.51 -4.18 -12.86
N PHE A 40 5.36 -5.12 -12.45
CA PHE A 40 4.93 -6.47 -12.06
C PHE A 40 4.39 -6.54 -10.64
N ALA A 41 3.46 -7.44 -10.36
CA ALA A 41 2.74 -7.51 -9.07
C ALA A 41 3.65 -7.59 -7.82
N ASP A 42 4.84 -8.18 -7.95
CA ASP A 42 5.83 -8.27 -6.87
C ASP A 42 6.61 -6.95 -6.66
N GLU A 43 6.53 -6.03 -7.63
CA GLU A 43 7.27 -4.78 -7.63
C GLU A 43 6.44 -3.61 -7.09
N PRO A 44 6.92 -2.92 -6.04
CA PRO A 44 6.29 -1.70 -5.53
C PRO A 44 6.63 -0.46 -6.38
N LYS A 45 7.72 -0.53 -7.15
CA LYS A 45 8.18 0.53 -8.04
C LYS A 45 8.98 -0.05 -9.21
N VAL A 46 9.04 0.68 -10.31
CA VAL A 46 9.87 0.38 -11.47
C VAL A 46 10.69 1.62 -11.85
N GLU A 47 11.92 1.43 -12.31
CA GLU A 47 12.74 2.51 -12.82
C GLU A 47 12.36 2.83 -14.27
N CYS A 48 12.14 4.11 -14.58
CA CYS A 48 11.82 4.52 -15.94
C CYS A 48 13.02 4.30 -16.88
N PRO A 49 12.91 3.43 -17.91
CA PRO A 49 14.04 3.12 -18.80
C PRO A 49 14.50 4.31 -19.67
N LYS A 50 13.65 5.35 -19.81
CA LYS A 50 13.98 6.56 -20.59
C LYS A 50 14.71 7.63 -19.78
N CYS A 51 14.40 7.79 -18.49
CA CYS A 51 14.88 8.95 -17.72
C CYS A 51 15.43 8.62 -16.32
N GLY A 52 15.42 7.34 -15.92
CA GLY A 52 15.94 6.88 -14.62
C GLY A 52 15.11 7.31 -13.41
N ALA A 53 13.91 7.85 -13.61
CA ALA A 53 13.04 8.22 -12.49
C ALA A 53 12.29 7.01 -11.95
N ASP A 54 12.19 6.90 -10.63
CA ASP A 54 11.34 5.91 -9.97
C ASP A 54 9.84 6.18 -10.25
N ILE A 55 9.14 5.15 -10.71
CA ILE A 55 7.68 5.14 -10.90
C ILE A 55 7.10 4.22 -9.83
N PHE A 56 6.37 4.79 -8.87
CA PHE A 56 5.73 4.02 -7.81
C PHE A 56 4.35 3.54 -8.26
N ARG A 57 4.00 2.30 -7.88
CA ARG A 57 2.65 1.77 -8.03
C ARG A 57 1.67 2.66 -7.26
N HIS A 58 0.56 3.05 -7.89
CA HIS A 58 -0.49 3.87 -7.25
C HIS A 58 -0.01 5.22 -6.70
N ALA A 59 0.92 5.90 -7.38
CA ALA A 59 1.40 7.21 -6.93
C ALA A 59 0.29 8.30 -6.87
N ASP A 60 -0.83 8.11 -7.59
CA ASP A 60 -1.99 9.02 -7.60
C ASP A 60 -3.14 8.54 -6.69
N GLU A 61 -3.07 7.30 -6.23
CA GLU A 61 -4.16 6.63 -5.54
C GLU A 61 -3.80 6.42 -4.07
N PRO A 62 -4.79 6.41 -3.17
CA PRO A 62 -4.54 6.08 -1.78
C PRO A 62 -3.91 4.69 -1.71
N LYS A 63 -2.80 4.59 -0.96
CA LYS A 63 -2.12 3.33 -0.68
C LYS A 63 -3.14 2.25 -0.28
N PRO A 64 -3.09 1.04 -0.86
CA PRO A 64 -4.03 -0.02 -0.51
C PRO A 64 -3.98 -0.30 1.00
N PRO A 65 -5.15 -0.61 1.61
CA PRO A 65 -5.22 -0.86 3.04
C PRO A 65 -4.29 -2.02 3.42
N SER A 66 -3.62 -1.90 4.55
CA SER A 66 -2.78 -2.97 5.09
C SER A 66 -3.62 -4.17 5.54
N CYS A 67 -3.01 -5.36 5.68
CA CYS A 67 -3.72 -6.55 6.17
C CYS A 67 -4.45 -6.29 7.50
N VAL A 68 -3.91 -5.42 8.36
CA VAL A 68 -4.49 -5.01 9.65
C VAL A 68 -5.79 -4.22 9.50
N GLU A 69 -5.96 -3.53 8.37
CA GLU A 69 -7.11 -2.68 8.09
C GLU A 69 -8.26 -3.44 7.43
N TRP A 70 -7.97 -4.33 6.46
CA TRP A 70 -9.03 -4.96 5.66
C TRP A 70 -9.28 -6.44 5.99
N CYS A 71 -8.29 -7.16 6.51
CA CYS A 71 -8.40 -8.61 6.66
C CYS A 71 -9.06 -8.98 7.99
N GLN A 72 -10.24 -9.62 7.92
CA GLN A 72 -10.96 -10.12 9.09
C GLN A 72 -10.17 -11.14 9.92
N PHE A 73 -9.18 -11.81 9.31
CA PHE A 73 -8.33 -12.81 9.96
C PHE A 73 -6.99 -12.23 10.44
N ALA A 74 -6.76 -10.92 10.31
CA ALA A 74 -5.48 -10.30 10.63
C ALA A 74 -5.04 -10.56 12.09
N GLU A 75 -5.98 -10.55 13.03
CA GLU A 75 -5.70 -10.84 14.44
C GLU A 75 -5.17 -12.25 14.65
N LYS A 76 -5.77 -13.23 13.99
CA LYS A 76 -5.32 -14.62 14.05
C LYS A 76 -3.97 -14.84 13.37
N CYS A 77 -3.59 -14.01 12.40
CA CYS A 77 -2.34 -14.17 11.64
C CYS A 77 -1.16 -13.39 12.24
N LEU A 78 -1.41 -12.21 12.79
CA LEU A 78 -0.38 -11.25 13.20
C LEU A 78 -0.44 -10.93 14.69
N GLY A 79 -1.51 -11.27 15.40
CA GLY A 79 -1.73 -10.88 16.80
C GLY A 79 -0.71 -11.48 17.78
N ASP A 80 -0.12 -12.64 17.44
CA ASP A 80 0.94 -13.25 18.25
C ASP A 80 2.30 -12.56 18.08
N VAL A 81 2.50 -11.79 17.01
CA VAL A 81 3.78 -11.15 16.66
C VAL A 81 3.72 -9.64 16.88
N PHE A 82 2.56 -9.03 16.66
CA PHE A 82 2.38 -7.59 16.64
C PHE A 82 1.15 -7.15 17.43
N ASP A 83 1.28 -6.03 18.15
CA ASP A 83 0.13 -5.34 18.75
C ASP A 83 -0.64 -4.56 17.67
N LEU A 84 -1.71 -5.19 17.17
CA LEU A 84 -2.55 -4.64 16.10
C LEU A 84 -3.26 -3.35 16.52
N SER A 85 -3.59 -3.20 17.80
CA SER A 85 -4.24 -1.99 18.33
C SER A 85 -3.31 -0.78 18.22
N LYS A 86 -2.03 -0.97 18.52
CA LYS A 86 -0.99 0.05 18.38
C LYS A 86 -0.76 0.39 16.91
N ILE A 87 -0.68 -0.61 16.03
CA ILE A 87 -0.49 -0.40 14.59
C ILE A 87 -1.64 0.42 13.98
N LYS A 88 -2.89 0.10 14.33
CA LYS A 88 -4.08 0.85 13.85
C LYS A 88 -4.04 2.31 14.28
N LYS A 89 -3.64 2.59 15.53
CA LYS A 89 -3.54 3.96 16.05
C LYS A 89 -2.44 4.76 15.34
N ILE A 90 -1.25 4.17 15.20
CA ILE A 90 -0.10 4.80 14.55
C ILE A 90 -0.45 5.15 13.09
N GLY A 91 -0.99 4.18 12.33
CA GLY A 91 -1.40 4.40 10.95
C GLY A 91 -2.49 5.47 10.81
N GLY A 92 -3.47 5.52 11.74
CA GLY A 92 -4.50 6.55 11.76
C GLY A 92 -3.94 7.96 12.01
N GLN A 93 -3.06 8.10 13.01
CA GLN A 93 -2.44 9.38 13.38
C GLN A 93 -1.57 9.95 12.27
N GLU A 94 -0.77 9.12 11.59
CA GLU A 94 0.07 9.57 10.48
C GLU A 94 -0.76 10.04 9.27
N ARG A 95 -1.86 9.34 8.95
CA ARG A 95 -2.76 9.77 7.87
C ARG A 95 -3.48 11.08 8.19
N GLU A 96 -3.92 11.28 9.43
CA GLU A 96 -4.59 12.52 9.85
C GLU A 96 -3.64 13.72 9.76
N LYS A 97 -2.42 13.58 10.26
CA LYS A 97 -1.38 14.62 10.13
C LYS A 97 -1.07 14.94 8.67
N GLY A 98 -1.00 13.92 7.81
CA GLY A 98 -0.81 14.12 6.37
C GLY A 98 -1.94 14.91 5.72
N LYS A 99 -3.20 14.63 6.10
CA LYS A 99 -4.38 15.40 5.63
C LYS A 99 -4.34 16.85 6.12
N GLU A 100 -4.04 17.07 7.40
CA GLU A 100 -3.91 18.41 7.97
C GLU A 100 -2.81 19.21 7.25
N TYR A 101 -1.66 18.59 6.99
CA TYR A 101 -0.57 19.24 6.25
C TYR A 101 -0.99 19.64 4.83
N LEU A 102 -1.69 18.76 4.11
CA LEU A 102 -2.20 19.05 2.77
C LEU A 102 -3.26 20.16 2.78
N ASP A 103 -4.18 20.15 3.74
CA ASP A 103 -5.19 21.21 3.94
C ASP A 103 -4.53 22.58 4.17
N ASN A 104 -3.52 22.62 5.03
CA ASN A 104 -2.72 23.81 5.28
C ASN A 104 -2.02 24.34 4.03
N ILE A 105 -1.51 23.45 3.16
CA ILE A 105 -0.91 23.84 1.88
C ILE A 105 -1.96 24.44 0.94
N LEU A 106 -3.10 23.77 0.78
CA LEU A 106 -4.19 24.23 -0.10
C LEU A 106 -4.68 25.61 0.32
N LYS A 107 -4.88 25.81 1.63
CA LYS A 107 -5.26 27.09 2.21
C LYS A 107 -4.23 28.19 1.88
N LYS A 108 -2.93 27.91 2.06
CA LYS A 108 -1.86 28.85 1.69
C LYS A 108 -1.84 29.15 0.19
N MET A 109 -2.10 28.16 -0.67
CA MET A 109 -2.19 28.39 -2.12
C MET A 109 -3.38 29.30 -2.48
N GLU A 110 -4.52 29.17 -1.80
CA GLU A 110 -5.67 30.06 -1.98
C GLU A 110 -5.41 31.47 -1.50
N GLU A 111 -4.68 31.64 -0.39
CA GLU A 111 -4.28 32.95 0.14
C GLU A 111 -3.33 33.66 -0.82
N CYS A 112 -2.32 32.97 -1.36
CA CYS A 112 -1.43 33.54 -2.39
C CYS A 112 -2.17 33.98 -3.66
N LYS A 113 -3.20 33.25 -4.09
CA LYS A 113 -4.03 33.64 -5.25
C LYS A 113 -4.82 34.93 -5.00
N LYS A 114 -5.14 35.28 -3.75
CA LYS A 114 -5.89 36.48 -3.39
C LYS A 114 -5.01 37.73 -3.35
N THR A 115 -3.71 37.58 -3.11
CA THR A 115 -2.73 38.67 -3.08
C THR A 115 -2.19 39.07 -4.45
N ASP A 116 -2.49 38.30 -5.50
CA ASP A 116 -2.08 38.55 -6.89
C ASP A 116 -3.14 39.34 -7.71
N LYS A 117 -4.15 39.91 -7.03
CA LYS A 117 -5.24 40.72 -7.60
C LYS A 117 -5.25 42.11 -6.98
#